data_AF-A0A928YJD3-F1
#
_entry.id   AF-A0A928YJD3-F1
#
_cell.length_a   1.000
_cell.length_b   1.000
_cell.length_c   1.000
_cell.angle_alpha   90.00
_cell.angle_beta   90.00
_cell.angle_gamma   90.00
#
_symmetry.space_group_name_H-M   'P 1'
#
loop_
_entity.id
_entity.type
_entity.pdbx_description
1 polymer ?
#
loop_
_entity_poly.entity_id
_entity_poly.type
_entity_poly.pdbx_seq_one_letter_code
_entity_poly.pdbx_strand_id
1 'polypeptide(L)'
;PANRQGRIVADNICGFNSTYKNTQGTSVVKIFDLTVASSGNNEKQLKQKEIPYWKTYVYGRSHAGYYPNSDMILYKLLFSNDGKILGIQGIGESGVEKRVDVIATIMRNNGTVQDMIDAELCYAPPYSSAKDSVNILGMSADNILKGLVKPAYFEDLKDAVVIDVRPNMVYKMGTIDGAINIPIAEIRERLDKIPRDKKVILSCNTGYTSYCALRILAQKGFNNVYSFMGGYELYRELVNESAKLNHA
;
A
#
# COMPACT_ATOMS: atom_id res chain seq x y z
N PRO A 1 -21.88 0.46 -14.32
CA PRO A 1 -23.00 -0.43 -13.87
C PRO A 1 -24.14 -0.51 -14.88
N ALA A 2 -24.50 0.61 -15.53
CA ALA A 2 -25.61 0.73 -16.47
C ALA A 2 -25.70 -0.39 -17.51
N ASN A 3 -24.64 -0.67 -18.28
CA ASN A 3 -24.65 -1.73 -19.30
C ASN A 3 -24.95 -3.13 -18.72
N ARG A 4 -24.38 -3.47 -17.55
CA ARG A 4 -24.66 -4.75 -16.88
C ARG A 4 -26.10 -4.83 -16.36
N GLN A 5 -26.66 -3.72 -15.88
CA GLN A 5 -28.06 -3.64 -15.47
C GLN A 5 -28.99 -3.79 -16.67
N GLY A 6 -28.70 -3.14 -17.81
CA GLY A 6 -29.47 -3.30 -19.04
C GLY A 6 -29.53 -4.76 -19.51
N ARG A 7 -28.39 -5.47 -19.46
CA ARG A 7 -28.32 -6.91 -19.78
C ARG A 7 -29.11 -7.79 -18.79
N ILE A 8 -29.25 -7.40 -17.52
CA ILE A 8 -30.10 -8.08 -16.54
C ILE A 8 -31.58 -7.78 -16.79
N VAL A 9 -31.92 -6.53 -17.13
CA VAL A 9 -33.28 -6.13 -17.48
C VAL A 9 -33.76 -6.92 -18.70
N ALA A 10 -32.93 -7.05 -19.74
CA ALA A 10 -33.25 -7.86 -20.91
C ALA A 10 -33.54 -9.32 -20.56
N ASP A 11 -32.72 -9.95 -19.71
CA ASP A 11 -32.97 -11.32 -19.22
C ASP A 11 -34.32 -11.44 -18.53
N ASN A 12 -34.61 -10.52 -17.61
CA ASN A 12 -35.83 -10.57 -16.81
C ASN A 12 -37.08 -10.32 -17.67
N ILE A 13 -36.99 -9.49 -18.71
CA ILE A 13 -38.06 -9.30 -19.71
C ILE A 13 -38.31 -10.62 -20.49
N CYS A 14 -37.25 -11.36 -20.82
CA CYS A 14 -37.34 -12.64 -21.53
C CYS A 14 -37.69 -13.84 -20.62
N GLY A 15 -38.01 -13.62 -19.34
CA GLY A 15 -38.38 -14.67 -18.39
C GLY A 15 -37.20 -15.44 -17.78
N PHE A 16 -35.96 -15.01 -18.00
CA PHE A 16 -34.80 -15.53 -17.27
C PHE A 16 -34.73 -14.90 -15.86
N ASN A 17 -34.21 -15.64 -14.88
CA ASN A 17 -34.08 -15.14 -13.51
C ASN A 17 -32.67 -14.57 -13.24
N SER A 18 -32.45 -13.32 -13.64
CA SER A 18 -31.17 -12.62 -13.45
C SER A 18 -31.26 -11.55 -12.37
N THR A 19 -30.30 -11.56 -11.44
CA THR A 19 -30.28 -10.64 -10.28
C THR A 19 -29.06 -9.73 -10.29
N TYR A 20 -29.29 -8.44 -10.05
CA TYR A 20 -28.21 -7.50 -9.79
C TYR A 20 -27.60 -7.74 -8.41
N LYS A 21 -26.29 -8.00 -8.36
CA LYS A 21 -25.59 -8.30 -7.09
C LYS A 21 -25.28 -7.03 -6.30
N ASN A 22 -24.33 -6.22 -6.77
CA ASN A 22 -23.87 -5.00 -6.11
C ASN A 22 -23.00 -4.14 -7.05
N THR A 23 -22.74 -2.91 -6.61
CA THR A 23 -21.78 -1.98 -7.21
C THR A 23 -20.57 -1.80 -6.29
N GLN A 24 -19.37 -2.21 -6.71
CA GLN A 24 -18.13 -1.93 -5.97
C GLN A 24 -17.55 -0.54 -6.25
N GLY A 25 -17.99 0.12 -7.32
CA GLY A 25 -17.47 1.43 -7.70
C GLY A 25 -16.09 1.40 -8.34
N THR A 26 -15.69 0.29 -9.00
CA THR A 26 -14.45 0.24 -9.77
C THR A 26 -14.45 1.32 -10.85
N SER A 27 -13.40 2.14 -10.87
CA SER A 27 -13.22 3.25 -11.79
C SER A 27 -11.74 3.46 -12.11
N VAL A 28 -11.48 4.05 -13.28
CA VAL A 28 -10.15 4.45 -13.75
C VAL A 28 -10.24 5.79 -14.47
N VAL A 29 -9.23 6.63 -14.32
CA VAL A 29 -9.10 7.91 -15.00
C VAL A 29 -7.65 8.13 -15.44
N LYS A 30 -7.47 8.70 -16.64
CA LYS A 30 -6.18 9.16 -17.16
C LYS A 30 -6.00 10.64 -16.82
N ILE A 31 -4.86 11.00 -16.24
CA ILE A 31 -4.48 12.36 -15.87
C ILE A 31 -3.09 12.62 -16.44
N PHE A 32 -3.01 13.28 -17.60
CA PHE A 32 -1.78 13.38 -18.38
C PHE A 32 -1.18 11.98 -18.61
N ASP A 33 0.05 11.73 -18.17
CA ASP A 33 0.72 10.43 -18.30
C ASP A 33 0.37 9.45 -17.18
N LEU A 34 -0.37 9.90 -16.16
CA LEU A 34 -0.76 9.06 -15.03
C LEU A 34 -2.08 8.35 -15.27
N THR A 35 -2.16 7.13 -14.77
CA THR A 35 -3.39 6.37 -14.57
C THR A 35 -3.70 6.32 -13.08
N VAL A 36 -4.94 6.68 -12.72
CA VAL A 36 -5.47 6.54 -11.36
C VAL A 36 -6.64 5.59 -11.41
N ALA A 37 -6.60 4.52 -10.62
CA ALA A 37 -7.68 3.55 -10.54
C ALA A 37 -8.06 3.25 -9.09
N SER A 38 -9.32 2.90 -8.87
CA SER A 38 -9.82 2.53 -7.54
C SER A 38 -10.96 1.53 -7.62
N SER A 39 -11.18 0.80 -6.53
CA SER A 39 -12.36 -0.03 -6.32
C SER A 39 -12.66 -0.15 -4.83
N GLY A 40 -13.94 -0.25 -4.46
CA GLY A 40 -14.38 -0.37 -3.07
C GLY A 40 -14.43 0.98 -2.35
N ASN A 41 -14.30 0.95 -1.02
CA ASN A 41 -14.36 2.14 -0.18
C ASN A 41 -12.99 2.82 -0.10
N ASN A 42 -12.98 4.14 0.11
CA ASN A 42 -11.82 4.88 0.60
C ASN A 42 -11.90 5.11 2.13
N GLU A 43 -10.83 5.62 2.74
CA GLU A 43 -10.78 5.88 4.19
C GLU A 43 -11.90 6.82 4.67
N LYS A 44 -12.25 7.86 3.90
CA LYS A 44 -13.33 8.79 4.28
C LYS A 44 -14.67 8.07 4.38
N GLN A 45 -14.98 7.21 3.41
CA GLN A 45 -16.20 6.41 3.39
C GLN A 45 -16.22 5.39 4.53
N LEU A 46 -15.09 4.73 4.83
CA LEU A 46 -15.01 3.78 5.94
C LEU A 46 -15.20 4.46 7.29
N LYS A 47 -14.57 5.63 7.49
CA LYS A 47 -14.78 6.46 8.69
C LYS A 47 -16.22 6.90 8.84
N GLN A 48 -16.86 7.38 7.76
CA GLN A 48 -18.28 7.77 7.76
C GLN A 48 -19.23 6.61 8.09
N LYS A 49 -18.85 5.39 7.72
CA LYS A 49 -19.63 4.17 7.99
C LYS A 49 -19.26 3.50 9.31
N GLU A 50 -18.31 4.05 10.06
CA GLU A 50 -17.79 3.48 11.31
C GLU A 50 -17.26 2.04 11.15
N ILE A 51 -16.72 1.73 9.95
CA ILE A 51 -16.15 0.42 9.67
C ILE A 51 -14.66 0.46 10.05
N PRO A 52 -14.19 -0.37 11.01
CA PRO A 52 -12.78 -0.44 11.35
C PRO A 52 -11.97 -1.06 10.21
N TYR A 53 -10.78 -0.54 9.96
CA TYR A 53 -9.91 -1.00 8.88
C TYR A 53 -8.43 -0.81 9.20
N TRP A 54 -7.62 -1.64 8.56
CA TRP A 54 -6.19 -1.44 8.36
C TRP A 54 -5.94 -0.82 7.00
N LYS A 55 -4.78 -0.15 6.86
CA LYS A 55 -4.29 0.35 5.57
C LYS A 55 -2.83 -0.04 5.37
N THR A 56 -2.44 -0.29 4.12
CA THR A 56 -1.04 -0.46 3.76
C THR A 56 -0.76 0.20 2.42
N TYR A 57 0.50 0.56 2.22
CA TYR A 57 0.99 1.20 1.01
C TYR A 57 2.13 0.36 0.44
N VAL A 58 2.10 0.11 -0.86
CA VAL A 58 3.16 -0.60 -1.57
C VAL A 58 3.51 0.18 -2.81
N TYR A 59 4.80 0.48 -2.97
CA TYR A 59 5.37 0.85 -4.25
C TYR A 59 5.77 -0.42 -4.99
N GLY A 60 5.03 -0.74 -6.05
CA GLY A 60 5.27 -1.89 -6.91
C GLY A 60 5.62 -1.46 -8.33
N ARG A 61 6.49 -2.20 -9.01
CA ARG A 61 6.85 -1.89 -10.40
C ARG A 61 5.78 -2.41 -11.36
N SER A 62 5.58 -1.74 -12.50
CA SER A 62 4.66 -2.18 -13.56
C SER A 62 5.04 -3.58 -14.07
N HIS A 63 6.35 -3.82 -14.23
CA HIS A 63 6.96 -5.11 -14.58
C HIS A 63 8.41 -5.22 -14.04
N ALA A 64 9.13 -6.29 -14.41
CA ALA A 64 10.46 -6.58 -13.89
C ALA A 64 11.44 -5.40 -14.07
N GLY A 65 12.09 -4.99 -12.98
CA GLY A 65 12.89 -3.75 -12.96
C GLY A 65 14.15 -3.75 -13.84
N TYR A 66 14.62 -4.93 -14.28
CA TYR A 66 15.73 -5.04 -15.23
C TYR A 66 15.29 -4.93 -16.70
N TYR A 67 13.98 -4.99 -16.97
CA TYR A 67 13.43 -4.81 -18.31
C TYR A 67 13.12 -3.33 -18.53
N PRO A 68 13.38 -2.76 -19.73
CA PRO A 68 13.22 -1.33 -19.99
C PRO A 68 11.84 -0.76 -19.62
N ASN A 69 11.80 0.54 -19.28
CA ASN A 69 10.58 1.32 -19.02
C ASN A 69 9.68 0.74 -17.91
N SER A 70 10.30 0.30 -16.81
CA SER A 70 9.60 -0.22 -15.63
C SER A 70 9.21 0.93 -14.69
N ASP A 71 7.92 1.27 -14.68
CA ASP A 71 7.37 2.39 -13.91
C ASP A 71 7.11 2.01 -12.46
N MET A 72 7.20 2.99 -11.57
CA MET A 72 6.85 2.85 -10.17
C MET A 72 5.37 3.20 -9.96
N ILE A 73 4.64 2.32 -9.28
CA ILE A 73 3.22 2.48 -9.01
C ILE A 73 3.01 2.46 -7.51
N LEU A 74 2.31 3.47 -6.98
CA LEU A 74 1.86 3.47 -5.60
C LEU A 74 0.48 2.85 -5.52
N TYR A 75 0.34 1.83 -4.66
CA TYR A 75 -0.94 1.25 -4.28
C TYR A 75 -1.23 1.49 -2.81
N LYS A 76 -2.51 1.70 -2.51
CA LYS A 76 -3.05 1.75 -1.15
C LYS A 76 -4.19 0.76 -1.02
N LEU A 77 -4.03 -0.19 -0.11
CA LEU A 77 -5.02 -1.23 0.19
C LEU A 77 -5.65 -0.96 1.56
N LEU A 78 -6.97 -1.13 1.63
CA LEU A 78 -7.78 -1.05 2.84
C LEU A 78 -8.41 -2.41 3.10
N PHE A 79 -8.29 -2.93 4.32
CA PHE A 79 -8.74 -4.27 4.66
C PHE A 79 -9.19 -4.37 6.13
N SER A 80 -10.05 -5.32 6.45
CA SER A 80 -10.55 -5.55 7.80
C SER A 80 -9.65 -6.47 8.63
N ASN A 81 -9.95 -6.62 9.92
CA ASN A 81 -9.22 -7.50 10.85
C ASN A 81 -9.26 -8.99 10.46
N ASP A 82 -10.32 -9.42 9.76
CA ASP A 82 -10.47 -10.78 9.20
C ASP A 82 -9.89 -10.90 7.77
N GLY A 83 -9.22 -9.87 7.28
CA GLY A 83 -8.54 -9.88 5.99
C GLY A 83 -9.43 -9.60 4.78
N LYS A 84 -10.71 -9.25 4.94
CA LYS A 84 -11.54 -8.85 3.80
C LYS A 84 -11.03 -7.57 3.17
N ILE A 85 -11.02 -7.54 1.85
CA ILE A 85 -10.63 -6.36 1.08
C ILE A 85 -11.78 -5.34 1.13
N LEU A 86 -11.50 -4.14 1.63
CA LEU A 86 -12.48 -3.07 1.77
C LEU A 86 -12.35 -2.01 0.67
N GLY A 87 -11.16 -1.88 0.10
CA GLY A 87 -10.89 -1.03 -1.05
C GLY A 87 -9.43 -1.01 -1.48
N ILE A 88 -9.21 -0.59 -2.72
CA ILE A 88 -7.90 -0.49 -3.37
C ILE A 88 -7.84 0.81 -4.17
N GLN A 89 -6.70 1.48 -4.13
CA GLN A 89 -6.40 2.68 -4.91
C GLN A 89 -4.99 2.51 -5.50
N GLY A 90 -4.79 2.94 -6.74
CA GLY A 90 -3.50 2.87 -7.43
C GLY A 90 -3.25 4.12 -8.27
N ILE A 91 -1.99 4.56 -8.31
CA ILE A 91 -1.51 5.68 -9.13
C ILE A 91 -0.11 5.40 -9.68
N GLY A 92 0.08 5.63 -10.98
CA GLY A 92 1.34 5.42 -11.69
C GLY A 92 1.14 5.59 -13.20
N GLU A 93 2.20 5.45 -14.00
CA GLU A 93 2.13 5.68 -15.45
C GLU A 93 1.51 4.51 -16.22
N SER A 94 1.93 3.27 -15.92
CA SER A 94 1.47 2.08 -16.64
C SER A 94 1.06 0.91 -15.73
N GLY A 95 0.07 0.13 -16.15
CA GLY A 95 -0.31 -1.14 -15.49
C GLY A 95 -1.01 -1.00 -14.14
N VAL A 96 -1.57 0.17 -13.85
CA VAL A 96 -2.29 0.48 -12.61
C VAL A 96 -3.63 -0.25 -12.58
N GLU A 97 -4.42 -0.07 -13.65
CA GLU A 97 -5.74 -0.66 -13.87
C GLU A 97 -5.70 -2.19 -13.80
N LYS A 98 -4.67 -2.83 -14.39
CA LYS A 98 -4.49 -4.28 -14.30
C LYS A 98 -4.53 -4.81 -12.86
N ARG A 99 -3.83 -4.16 -11.94
CA ARG A 99 -3.76 -4.60 -10.53
C ARG A 99 -5.04 -4.29 -9.79
N VAL A 100 -5.65 -3.14 -10.07
CA VAL A 100 -6.95 -2.77 -9.50
C VAL A 100 -8.05 -3.73 -9.96
N ASP A 101 -8.05 -4.18 -11.22
CA ASP A 101 -9.03 -5.14 -11.75
C ASP A 101 -8.88 -6.53 -11.12
N VAL A 102 -7.65 -7.02 -10.94
CA VAL A 102 -7.39 -8.28 -10.23
C VAL A 102 -7.92 -8.21 -8.79
N ILE A 103 -7.54 -7.17 -8.05
CA ILE A 103 -7.96 -7.00 -6.65
C ILE A 103 -9.48 -6.77 -6.55
N ALA A 104 -10.07 -6.01 -7.48
CA ALA A 104 -11.51 -5.82 -7.56
C ALA A 104 -12.24 -7.14 -7.82
N THR A 105 -11.65 -8.05 -8.59
CA THR A 105 -12.19 -9.39 -8.84
C THR A 105 -12.14 -10.26 -7.59
N ILE A 106 -11.01 -10.29 -6.87
CA ILE A 106 -10.88 -11.00 -5.59
C ILE A 106 -11.92 -10.46 -4.59
N MET A 107 -11.98 -9.14 -4.43
CA MET A 107 -12.96 -8.46 -3.56
C MET A 107 -14.41 -8.79 -3.95
N ARG A 108 -14.71 -8.87 -5.26
CA ARG A 108 -16.06 -9.20 -5.77
C ARG A 108 -16.51 -10.59 -5.38
N ASN A 109 -15.56 -11.51 -5.25
CA ASN A 109 -15.78 -12.90 -4.88
C ASN A 109 -15.64 -13.14 -3.36
N ASN A 110 -15.67 -12.06 -2.56
CA ASN A 110 -15.48 -12.09 -1.10
C ASN A 110 -14.13 -12.68 -0.65
N GLY A 111 -13.11 -12.62 -1.52
CA GLY A 111 -11.76 -13.04 -1.17
C GLY A 111 -11.09 -12.10 -0.17
N THR A 112 -10.03 -12.59 0.44
CA THR A 112 -9.23 -11.90 1.46
C THR A 112 -7.87 -11.48 0.93
N VAL A 113 -7.10 -10.79 1.78
CA VAL A 113 -5.70 -10.46 1.50
C VAL A 113 -4.80 -11.70 1.38
N GLN A 114 -5.19 -12.85 1.92
CA GLN A 114 -4.49 -14.12 1.73
C GLN A 114 -4.70 -14.66 0.31
N ASP A 115 -5.90 -14.55 -0.25
CA ASP A 115 -6.14 -14.91 -1.66
C ASP A 115 -5.29 -14.05 -2.63
N MET A 116 -4.94 -12.81 -2.23
CA MET A 116 -4.00 -11.98 -2.99
C MET A 116 -2.57 -12.55 -2.97
N ILE A 117 -2.15 -13.21 -1.88
CA ILE A 117 -0.83 -13.85 -1.79
C ILE A 117 -0.78 -15.03 -2.75
N ASP A 118 -1.82 -15.85 -2.76
CA ASP A 118 -1.89 -17.10 -3.53
C ASP A 118 -2.27 -16.90 -5.01
N ALA A 119 -2.61 -15.66 -5.40
CA ALA A 119 -2.96 -15.33 -6.79
C ALA A 119 -1.81 -15.65 -7.76
N GLU A 120 -2.03 -16.64 -8.64
CA GLU A 120 -1.13 -16.98 -9.73
C GLU A 120 -1.41 -16.06 -10.93
N LEU A 121 -0.50 -15.10 -11.17
CA LEU A 121 -0.65 -14.07 -12.18
C LEU A 121 0.38 -14.22 -13.29
N CYS A 122 0.00 -13.86 -14.51
CA CYS A 122 0.88 -13.96 -15.68
C CYS A 122 2.20 -13.20 -15.48
N TYR A 123 3.31 -13.91 -15.68
CA TYR A 123 4.64 -13.35 -15.57
C TYR A 123 5.49 -13.63 -16.82
N ALA A 124 5.96 -12.55 -17.42
CA ALA A 124 7.22 -12.48 -18.15
C ALA A 124 7.80 -11.07 -17.91
N PRO A 125 9.11 -10.84 -18.13
CA PRO A 125 9.78 -9.58 -17.80
C PRO A 125 9.09 -8.30 -18.33
N PRO A 126 8.48 -8.28 -19.54
CA PRO A 126 7.78 -7.09 -20.06
C PRO A 126 6.42 -6.81 -19.41
N TYR A 127 5.85 -7.74 -18.63
CA TYR A 127 4.45 -7.66 -18.18
C TYR A 127 4.30 -7.62 -16.66
N SER A 128 5.16 -8.31 -15.92
CA SER A 128 5.07 -8.38 -14.46
C SER A 128 6.43 -8.68 -13.83
N SER A 129 6.43 -8.95 -12.52
CA SER A 129 7.55 -9.50 -11.75
C SER A 129 7.18 -10.88 -11.21
N ALA A 130 8.17 -11.64 -10.76
CA ALA A 130 7.94 -12.98 -10.18
C ALA A 130 6.95 -12.98 -9.00
N LYS A 131 6.87 -11.85 -8.28
CA LYS A 131 5.77 -11.52 -7.37
C LYS A 131 5.14 -10.24 -7.87
N ASP A 132 3.87 -10.30 -8.27
CA ASP A 132 3.14 -9.12 -8.69
C ASP A 132 2.89 -8.20 -7.48
N SER A 133 2.65 -6.92 -7.74
CA SER A 133 2.20 -5.96 -6.73
C SER A 133 0.94 -6.43 -5.97
N VAL A 134 0.06 -7.23 -6.60
CA VAL A 134 -1.05 -7.90 -5.90
C VAL A 134 -0.54 -8.82 -4.79
N ASN A 135 0.44 -9.68 -5.09
CA ASN A 135 1.01 -10.59 -4.09
C ASN A 135 1.74 -9.81 -2.98
N ILE A 136 2.50 -8.77 -3.34
CA ILE A 136 3.23 -7.96 -2.36
C ILE A 136 2.28 -7.19 -1.43
N LEU A 137 1.17 -6.66 -1.96
CA LEU A 137 0.10 -6.05 -1.15
C LEU A 137 -0.52 -7.06 -0.18
N GLY A 138 -0.84 -8.27 -0.67
CA GLY A 138 -1.36 -9.36 0.16
C GLY A 138 -0.39 -9.72 1.29
N MET A 139 0.90 -9.89 0.98
CA MET A 139 1.94 -10.19 1.97
C MET A 139 2.11 -9.07 2.99
N SER A 140 2.05 -7.80 2.56
CA SER A 140 2.14 -6.64 3.46
C SER A 140 0.95 -6.61 4.44
N ALA A 141 -0.26 -6.82 3.94
CA ALA A 141 -1.47 -6.85 4.74
C ALA A 141 -1.49 -8.04 5.72
N ASP A 142 -1.16 -9.24 5.27
CA ASP A 142 -1.08 -10.44 6.12
C ASP A 142 -0.03 -10.31 7.23
N ASN A 143 1.11 -9.68 6.93
CA ASN A 143 2.13 -9.35 7.94
C ASN A 143 1.62 -8.39 9.02
N ILE A 144 0.73 -7.44 8.67
CA ILE A 144 0.05 -6.57 9.65
C ILE A 144 -0.93 -7.38 10.49
N LEU A 145 -1.76 -8.22 9.86
CA LEU A 145 -2.75 -9.06 10.57
C LEU A 145 -2.09 -10.03 11.55
N LYS A 146 -0.93 -10.60 11.19
CA LYS A 146 -0.14 -11.49 12.07
C LYS A 146 0.66 -10.75 13.14
N GLY A 147 0.59 -9.41 13.19
CA GLY A 147 1.36 -8.60 14.13
C GLY A 147 2.89 -8.63 13.89
N LEU A 148 3.33 -9.14 12.74
CA LEU A 148 4.75 -9.17 12.36
C LEU A 148 5.26 -7.77 12.00
N VAL A 149 4.35 -6.88 11.63
CA VAL A 149 4.61 -5.48 11.30
C VAL A 149 3.64 -4.60 12.04
N LYS A 150 4.17 -3.62 12.77
CA LYS A 150 3.38 -2.54 13.36
C LYS A 150 3.43 -1.36 12.38
N PRO A 151 2.32 -1.03 11.68
CA PRO A 151 2.31 0.10 10.76
C PRO A 151 2.35 1.42 11.53
N ALA A 152 3.01 2.41 10.93
CA ALA A 152 2.85 3.83 11.28
C ALA A 152 2.60 4.62 9.99
N TYR A 153 1.85 5.71 10.12
CA TYR A 153 1.42 6.56 9.00
C TYR A 153 1.86 8.00 9.22
N PHE A 154 1.51 8.89 8.29
CA PHE A 154 1.92 10.29 8.33
C PHE A 154 1.49 10.99 9.63
N GLU A 155 0.27 10.71 10.08
CA GLU A 155 -0.30 11.21 11.33
C GLU A 155 0.45 10.74 12.60
N ASP A 156 1.21 9.64 12.52
CA ASP A 156 1.95 9.07 13.65
C ASP A 156 3.32 9.73 13.89
N LEU A 157 3.80 10.57 12.98
CA LEU A 157 5.17 11.10 13.02
C LEU A 157 5.41 12.14 14.13
N LYS A 158 4.38 12.89 14.55
CA LYS A 158 4.52 14.05 15.46
C LYS A 158 5.11 13.72 16.84
N ASP A 159 4.91 12.49 17.33
CA ASP A 159 5.26 12.11 18.71
C ASP A 159 6.23 10.91 18.75
N ALA A 160 7.00 10.72 17.68
CA ALA A 160 7.88 9.56 17.53
C ALA A 160 9.33 9.96 17.23
N VAL A 161 10.26 9.12 17.66
CA VAL A 161 11.63 9.16 17.17
C VAL A 161 11.67 8.49 15.80
N VAL A 162 11.95 9.27 14.76
CA VAL A 162 12.08 8.74 13.40
C VAL A 162 13.52 8.32 13.14
N ILE A 163 13.71 7.08 12.72
CA ILE A 163 15.00 6.55 12.30
C ILE A 163 14.94 6.24 10.81
N ASP A 164 15.73 6.97 10.03
CA ASP A 164 15.93 6.70 8.61
C ASP A 164 16.99 5.59 8.44
N VAL A 165 16.55 4.45 7.89
CA VAL A 165 17.40 3.27 7.70
C VAL A 165 18.07 3.19 6.33
N ARG A 166 17.99 4.26 5.53
CA ARG A 166 18.66 4.37 4.22
C ARG A 166 20.16 4.63 4.37
N PRO A 167 20.95 4.36 3.32
CA PRO A 167 22.35 4.78 3.28
C PRO A 167 22.50 6.29 3.52
N ASN A 168 23.58 6.68 4.19
CA ASN A 168 23.83 8.08 4.58
C ASN A 168 23.77 9.06 3.40
N MET A 169 24.26 8.65 2.22
CA MET A 169 24.21 9.47 1.01
C MET A 169 22.77 9.81 0.59
N VAL A 170 21.83 8.87 0.74
CA VAL A 170 20.40 9.07 0.39
C VAL A 170 19.71 9.93 1.44
N TYR A 171 20.01 9.67 2.72
CA TYR A 171 19.52 10.50 3.82
C TYR A 171 19.90 11.98 3.65
N LYS A 172 21.14 12.26 3.23
CA LYS A 172 21.63 13.62 2.96
C LYS A 172 20.94 14.33 1.79
N MET A 173 20.33 13.59 0.85
CA MET A 173 19.57 14.17 -0.26
C MET A 173 18.17 14.65 0.17
N GLY A 174 17.71 14.25 1.36
CA GLY A 174 16.41 14.63 1.91
C GLY A 174 15.85 13.52 2.79
N THR A 175 15.24 13.91 3.90
CA THR A 175 14.64 12.99 4.88
C THR A 175 13.40 13.60 5.52
N ILE A 176 12.69 12.80 6.32
CA ILE A 176 11.68 13.29 7.27
C ILE A 176 12.38 14.22 8.27
N ASP A 177 11.73 15.36 8.58
CA ASP A 177 12.29 16.36 9.48
C ASP A 177 12.56 15.77 10.87
N GLY A 178 13.70 16.12 11.46
CA GLY A 178 14.17 15.58 12.74
C GLY A 178 14.58 14.10 12.74
N ALA A 179 14.56 13.38 11.60
CA ALA A 179 14.93 11.98 11.56
C ALA A 179 16.43 11.75 11.80
N ILE A 180 16.75 10.68 12.54
CA ILE A 180 18.13 10.22 12.80
C ILE A 180 18.49 9.15 11.79
N ASN A 181 19.68 9.21 11.18
CA ASN A 181 20.11 8.18 10.23
C ASN A 181 20.84 7.02 10.93
N ILE A 182 20.30 5.81 10.81
CA ILE A 182 20.97 4.56 11.20
C ILE A 182 20.77 3.55 10.06
N PRO A 183 21.70 3.46 9.09
CA PRO A 183 21.55 2.58 7.94
C PRO A 183 21.26 1.13 8.35
N ILE A 184 20.37 0.44 7.61
CA ILE A 184 20.00 -0.95 7.92
C ILE A 184 21.21 -1.91 7.98
N ALA A 185 22.27 -1.62 7.21
CA ALA A 185 23.50 -2.40 7.22
C ALA A 185 24.20 -2.35 8.60
N GLU A 186 24.12 -1.21 9.30
CA GLU A 186 24.77 -0.97 10.59
C GLU A 186 23.84 -1.25 11.78
N ILE A 187 22.54 -1.43 11.54
CA ILE A 187 21.52 -1.41 12.61
C ILE A 187 21.73 -2.49 13.68
N ARG A 188 22.32 -3.63 13.32
CA ARG A 188 22.61 -4.74 14.25
C ARG A 188 23.74 -4.42 15.23
N GLU A 189 24.65 -3.55 14.82
CA GLU A 189 25.82 -3.13 15.61
C GLU A 189 25.51 -1.89 16.45
N ARG A 190 24.47 -1.14 16.09
CA ARG A 190 24.10 0.15 16.71
C ARG A 190 22.79 0.09 17.49
N LEU A 191 22.49 -1.07 18.08
CA LEU A 191 21.25 -1.30 18.86
C LEU A 191 21.15 -0.38 20.08
N ASP A 192 22.28 0.02 20.66
CA ASP A 192 22.37 0.95 21.80
C ASP A 192 21.86 2.37 21.46
N LYS A 193 21.89 2.74 20.17
CA LYS A 193 21.43 4.06 19.70
C LYS A 193 19.93 4.16 19.49
N ILE A 194 19.21 3.04 19.59
CA ILE A 194 17.78 2.98 19.33
C ILE A 194 17.04 3.05 20.67
N PRO A 195 16.23 4.10 20.92
CA PRO A 195 15.55 4.25 22.20
C PRO A 195 14.53 3.12 22.39
N ARG A 196 14.41 2.65 23.63
CA ARG A 196 13.47 1.57 24.04
C ARG A 196 12.25 2.10 24.78
N ASP A 197 12.33 3.32 25.28
CA ASP A 197 11.35 4.03 26.11
C ASP A 197 10.38 4.92 25.31
N LYS A 198 10.64 5.12 24.01
CA LYS A 198 9.87 6.01 23.12
C LYS A 198 9.33 5.25 21.92
N LYS A 199 8.26 5.74 21.29
CA LYS A 199 7.80 5.21 20.00
C LYS A 199 8.87 5.47 18.93
N VAL A 200 9.35 4.42 18.26
CA VAL A 200 10.34 4.51 17.18
C VAL A 200 9.68 4.18 15.85
N ILE A 201 9.75 5.10 14.90
CA ILE A 201 9.25 4.89 13.53
C ILE A 201 10.45 4.75 12.59
N LEU A 202 10.56 3.61 11.94
CA LEU A 202 11.59 3.32 10.97
C LEU A 202 11.11 3.76 9.59
N SER A 203 11.91 4.58 8.90
CA SER A 203 11.61 5.09 7.57
C SER A 203 12.66 4.66 6.56
N CYS A 204 12.24 4.44 5.32
CA CYS A 204 13.11 4.25 4.16
C CYS A 204 12.47 4.88 2.92
N ASN A 205 12.89 4.55 1.69
CA ASN A 205 12.31 5.16 0.49
C ASN A 205 10.83 4.80 0.33
N THR A 206 10.51 3.51 0.35
CA THR A 206 9.18 3.00 -0.06
C THR A 206 8.50 2.09 0.96
N GLY A 207 9.15 1.80 2.09
CA GLY A 207 8.62 0.97 3.19
C GLY A 207 9.22 -0.44 3.32
N TYR A 208 9.83 -1.00 2.27
CA TYR A 208 10.35 -2.38 2.32
C TYR A 208 11.57 -2.53 3.25
N THR A 209 12.53 -1.61 3.17
CA THR A 209 13.74 -1.67 3.99
C THR A 209 13.43 -1.35 5.47
N SER A 210 12.51 -0.44 5.75
CA SER A 210 12.04 -0.16 7.11
C SER A 210 11.30 -1.35 7.72
N TYR A 211 10.52 -2.09 6.92
CA TYR A 211 9.97 -3.39 7.32
C TYR A 211 11.09 -4.36 7.74
N CYS A 212 12.13 -4.51 6.92
CA CYS A 212 13.25 -5.40 7.24
C CYS A 212 13.95 -4.98 8.54
N ALA A 213 14.20 -3.67 8.72
CA ALA A 213 14.76 -3.12 9.95
C ALA A 213 13.87 -3.40 11.16
N LEU A 214 12.54 -3.25 11.03
CA LEU A 214 11.58 -3.58 12.09
C LEU A 214 11.72 -5.05 12.49
N ARG A 215 11.78 -5.96 11.53
CA ARG A 215 11.91 -7.40 11.81
C ARG A 215 13.22 -7.73 12.54
N ILE A 216 14.33 -7.09 12.16
CA ILE A 216 15.62 -7.22 12.85
C ILE A 216 15.49 -6.77 14.31
N LEU A 217 14.94 -5.58 14.55
CA LEU A 217 14.81 -5.03 15.90
C LEU A 217 13.82 -5.82 16.77
N ALA A 218 12.70 -6.26 16.20
CA ALA A 218 11.73 -7.11 16.90
C ALA A 218 12.38 -8.41 17.39
N GLN A 219 13.23 -9.05 16.58
CA GLN A 219 14.00 -10.24 16.98
C GLN A 219 15.07 -9.95 18.04
N LYS A 220 15.46 -8.68 18.23
CA LYS A 220 16.35 -8.19 19.30
C LYS A 220 15.58 -7.65 20.51
N GLY A 221 14.29 -7.97 20.60
CA GLY A 221 13.44 -7.64 21.75
C GLY A 221 12.97 -6.18 21.79
N PHE A 222 12.97 -5.46 20.66
CA PHE A 222 12.30 -4.16 20.58
C PHE A 222 10.80 -4.38 20.35
N ASN A 223 9.97 -3.80 21.20
CA ASN A 223 8.51 -3.87 21.12
C ASN A 223 7.87 -2.52 20.75
N ASN A 224 8.66 -1.45 20.71
CA ASN A 224 8.28 -0.05 20.49
C ASN A 224 8.60 0.47 19.07
N VAL A 225 8.92 -0.44 18.14
CA VAL A 225 9.31 -0.11 16.76
C VAL A 225 8.15 -0.30 15.77
N TYR A 226 8.01 0.64 14.85
CA TYR A 226 6.95 0.70 13.84
C TYR A 226 7.57 0.97 12.46
N SER A 227 6.98 0.45 11.39
CA SER A 227 7.44 0.71 10.02
C SER A 227 6.58 1.80 9.41
N PHE A 228 7.23 2.86 8.92
CA PHE A 228 6.54 3.94 8.22
C PHE A 228 6.03 3.45 6.87
N MET A 229 4.72 3.38 6.74
CA MET A 229 4.06 2.87 5.53
C MET A 229 4.10 3.92 4.42
N GLY A 230 4.48 3.50 3.22
CA GLY A 230 4.68 4.39 2.07
C GLY A 230 6.07 5.06 2.03
N GLY A 231 6.84 5.04 3.12
CA GLY A 231 8.19 5.56 3.14
C GLY A 231 8.30 7.06 2.83
N TYR A 232 9.54 7.52 2.64
CA TYR A 232 9.89 8.91 2.38
C TYR A 232 9.27 9.46 1.08
N GLU A 233 9.09 8.62 0.05
CA GLU A 233 8.47 9.04 -1.21
C GLU A 233 7.06 9.58 -0.97
N LEU A 234 6.22 8.83 -0.24
CA LEU A 234 4.86 9.29 0.08
C LEU A 234 4.87 10.51 1.00
N TYR A 235 5.77 10.53 2.00
CA TYR A 235 5.92 11.68 2.88
C TYR A 235 6.21 12.97 2.12
N ARG A 236 7.14 12.94 1.15
CA ARG A 236 7.50 14.12 0.37
C ARG A 236 6.29 14.68 -0.39
N GLU A 237 5.49 13.82 -1.00
CA GLU A 237 4.27 14.25 -1.70
C GLU A 237 3.25 14.88 -0.74
N LEU A 238 3.01 14.28 0.43
CA LEU A 238 2.05 14.80 1.43
C LEU A 238 2.49 16.13 2.05
N VAL A 239 3.78 16.32 2.30
CA VAL A 239 4.32 17.60 2.81
C VAL A 239 4.23 18.68 1.73
N ASN A 240 4.58 18.37 0.49
CA ASN A 240 4.47 19.30 -0.62
C ASN A 240 3.02 19.76 -0.85
N GLU A 241 2.04 18.86 -0.72
CA GLU A 241 0.62 19.20 -0.76
C GLU A 241 0.21 20.12 0.40
N SER A 242 0.62 19.77 1.62
CA SER A 242 0.31 20.56 2.82
C SER A 242 0.88 21.98 2.74
N ALA A 243 2.11 22.12 2.21
CA ALA A 243 2.71 23.43 1.95
C ALA A 243 1.90 24.23 0.92
N LYS A 244 1.47 23.60 -0.18
CA LYS A 244 0.66 24.27 -1.22
C LYS A 244 -0.71 24.71 -0.70
N LEU A 245 -1.37 23.89 0.13
CA LEU A 245 -2.68 24.22 0.72
C LEU A 245 -2.61 25.35 1.77
N ASN A 246 -1.48 25.51 2.45
CA ASN A 246 -1.26 26.62 3.39
C ASN A 246 -0.88 27.95 2.71
N HIS A 247 -0.63 27.92 1.39
CA HIS A 247 -0.28 29.08 0.57
C HIS A 247 -1.37 29.46 -0.45
N ALA A 248 -2.52 28.78 -0.42
CA ALA A 248 -3.71 29.05 -1.24
C ALA A 248 -4.84 29.61 -0.36
#